data_AF-A0A2P8DVY9-F1
#
_entry.id   AF-A0A2P8DVY9-F1
#
_cell.length_a   1.000
_cell.length_b   1.000
_cell.length_c   1.000
_cell.angle_alpha   90.00
_cell.angle_beta   90.00
_cell.angle_gamma   90.00
#
_symmetry.space_group_name_H-M   'P 1'
#
loop_
_entity.id
_entity.type
_entity.pdbx_description
1 polymer ?
#
loop_
_entity_poly.entity_id
_entity_poly.type
_entity_poly.pdbx_seq_one_letter_code
_entity_poly.pdbx_strand_id
1 'polypeptide(L)'
;MSTPPPQTVQALEAEVRQLDRARRALEHALAHARRADERSAADLAAARTRIVDATHRSVPAADDAGIPQRVADAVERAFAAAMRALHERWDRICETIRRALERTAGTLAEKDRTLRRLDDARSRRRSAAG
;
A
#
# COMPACT_ATOMS: atom_id res chain seq x y z
N MET A 1 13.02 10.61 43.36
CA MET A 1 12.52 10.34 41.99
C MET A 1 12.37 8.84 41.76
N SER A 2 11.13 8.33 41.67
CA SER A 2 10.83 6.90 41.50
C SER A 2 11.07 6.41 40.07
N THR A 3 11.70 5.24 39.93
CA THR A 3 11.74 4.48 38.66
C THR A 3 10.32 3.99 38.33
N PRO A 4 9.89 4.00 37.07
CA PRO A 4 8.65 3.32 36.70
C PRO A 4 8.75 1.82 37.04
N PRO A 5 7.65 1.19 37.46
CA PRO A 5 7.67 -0.22 37.85
C PRO A 5 8.02 -1.12 36.66
N PRO A 6 8.66 -2.28 36.88
CA PRO A 6 9.10 -3.18 35.81
C PRO A 6 7.96 -3.64 34.88
N GLN A 7 6.72 -3.68 35.37
CA GLN A 7 5.52 -3.96 34.58
C GLN A 7 5.27 -2.90 33.48
N THR A 8 5.63 -1.62 33.72
CA THR A 8 5.49 -0.54 32.74
C THR A 8 6.51 -0.65 31.61
N VAL A 9 7.73 -1.09 31.89
CA VAL A 9 8.76 -1.31 30.86
C VAL A 9 8.39 -2.48 29.96
N GLN A 10 7.95 -3.60 30.55
CA GLN A 10 7.53 -4.78 29.79
C GLN A 10 6.32 -4.51 28.88
N ALA A 11 5.34 -3.73 29.37
CA ALA A 11 4.20 -3.30 28.57
C ALA A 11 4.65 -2.42 27.38
N LEU A 12 5.55 -1.47 27.62
CA LEU A 12 6.09 -0.60 26.57
C LEU A 12 6.88 -1.37 25.50
N GLU A 13 7.69 -2.35 25.89
CA GLU A 13 8.38 -3.23 24.94
C GLU A 13 7.39 -4.06 24.11
N ALA A 14 6.29 -4.53 24.72
CA ALA A 14 5.25 -5.27 24.02
C ALA A 14 4.54 -4.39 22.98
N GLU A 15 4.24 -3.13 23.33
CA GLU A 15 3.70 -2.13 22.40
C GLU A 15 4.66 -1.88 21.23
N VAL A 16 5.96 -1.71 21.49
CA VAL A 16 6.98 -1.53 20.44
C VAL A 16 7.01 -2.73 19.49
N ARG A 17 7.01 -3.96 20.02
CA ARG A 17 6.94 -5.18 19.18
C ARG A 17 5.65 -5.24 18.36
N GLN A 18 4.52 -4.80 18.91
CA GLN A 18 3.25 -4.75 18.18
C GLN A 18 3.28 -3.69 17.06
N LEU A 19 3.82 -2.50 17.34
CA LEU A 19 3.97 -1.43 16.36
C LEU A 19 4.93 -1.81 15.23
N ASP A 20 6.04 -2.49 15.51
CA ASP A 20 6.95 -2.97 14.46
C ASP A 20 6.27 -4.02 13.57
N ARG A 21 5.50 -4.94 14.14
CA ARG A 21 4.69 -5.90 13.36
C ARG A 21 3.66 -5.19 12.49
N ALA A 22 2.96 -4.19 13.03
CA ALA A 22 2.00 -3.39 12.27
C ALA A 22 2.67 -2.63 11.12
N ARG A 23 3.84 -2.02 11.36
CA ARG A 23 4.64 -1.34 10.34
C ARG A 23 5.00 -2.29 9.18
N ARG A 24 5.54 -3.47 9.50
CA ARG A 24 5.89 -4.49 8.48
C ARG A 24 4.68 -4.96 7.68
N ALA A 25 3.54 -5.14 8.36
CA ALA A 25 2.29 -5.52 7.69
C ALA A 25 1.82 -4.43 6.71
N LEU A 26 1.93 -3.15 7.08
CA LEU A 26 1.61 -2.01 6.22
C LEU A 26 2.57 -1.89 5.03
N GLU A 27 3.87 -2.12 5.24
CA GLU A 27 4.87 -2.16 4.16
C GLU A 27 4.53 -3.26 3.14
N HIS A 28 4.18 -4.45 3.62
CA HIS A 28 3.76 -5.55 2.77
C HIS A 28 2.46 -5.22 2.02
N ALA A 29 1.48 -4.63 2.71
CA ALA A 29 0.22 -4.20 2.10
C ALA A 29 0.44 -3.15 1.00
N LEU A 30 1.35 -2.19 1.21
CA LEU A 30 1.69 -1.19 0.20
C LEU A 30 2.34 -1.82 -1.04
N ALA A 31 3.30 -2.73 -0.84
CA ALA A 31 3.92 -3.46 -1.94
C ALA A 31 2.91 -4.34 -2.68
N HIS A 32 1.97 -4.97 -1.96
CA HIS A 32 0.89 -5.73 -2.56
C HIS A 32 -0.06 -4.86 -3.38
N ALA A 33 -0.47 -3.70 -2.86
CA ALA A 33 -1.37 -2.76 -3.56
C ALA A 33 -0.77 -2.27 -4.88
N ARG A 34 0.52 -1.89 -4.90
CA ARG A 34 1.23 -1.51 -6.13
C ARG A 34 1.23 -2.61 -7.19
N ARG A 35 1.54 -3.84 -6.78
CA ARG A 35 1.51 -5.00 -7.70
C ARG A 35 0.08 -5.34 -8.16
N ALA A 36 -0.93 -5.08 -7.33
CA ALA A 36 -2.32 -5.29 -7.69
C ALA A 36 -2.80 -4.27 -8.72
N ASP A 37 -2.32 -3.03 -8.64
CA ASP A 37 -2.55 -2.00 -9.65
C ASP A 37 -1.98 -2.42 -11.01
N GLU A 38 -0.70 -2.77 -11.06
CA GLU A 38 -0.01 -3.26 -12.27
C GLU A 38 -0.74 -4.44 -12.92
N ARG A 39 -1.17 -5.43 -12.11
CA ARG A 39 -1.95 -6.57 -12.61
C ARG A 39 -3.31 -6.14 -13.15
N SER A 40 -4.02 -5.27 -12.45
CA SER A 40 -5.35 -4.80 -12.86
C SER A 40 -5.26 -4.01 -14.17
N ALA A 41 -4.21 -3.20 -14.34
CA ALA A 41 -3.92 -2.48 -15.56
C ALA A 41 -3.63 -3.44 -16.74
N ALA A 42 -2.82 -4.47 -16.50
CA ALA A 42 -2.53 -5.50 -17.49
C ALA A 42 -3.78 -6.30 -17.90
N ASP A 43 -4.62 -6.68 -16.95
CA ASP A 43 -5.87 -7.40 -17.21
C ASP A 43 -6.84 -6.55 -18.06
N LEU A 44 -6.94 -5.26 -17.75
CA LEU A 44 -7.79 -4.33 -18.49
C LEU A 44 -7.26 -4.11 -19.92
N ALA A 45 -5.94 -3.99 -20.10
CA ALA A 45 -5.32 -3.94 -21.42
C ALA A 45 -5.57 -5.23 -22.23
N ALA A 46 -5.45 -6.40 -21.61
CA ALA A 46 -5.70 -7.68 -22.27
C ALA A 46 -7.18 -7.82 -22.67
N ALA A 47 -8.11 -7.39 -21.81
CA ALA A 47 -9.54 -7.38 -22.14
C ALA A 47 -9.84 -6.46 -23.33
N ARG A 48 -9.22 -5.28 -23.41
CA ARG A 48 -9.32 -4.37 -24.56
C ARG A 48 -8.96 -5.08 -25.86
N THR A 49 -7.78 -5.71 -25.91
CA THR A 49 -7.30 -6.42 -27.09
C THR A 49 -8.26 -7.52 -27.52
N ARG A 50 -8.75 -8.34 -26.57
CA ARG A 50 -9.72 -9.41 -26.88
C ARG A 50 -11.01 -8.88 -27.49
N ILE A 51 -11.52 -7.74 -27.02
CA ILE A 51 -12.74 -7.12 -27.55
C ILE A 51 -12.51 -6.64 -28.99
N VAL A 52 -11.42 -5.91 -29.24
CA VAL A 52 -11.07 -5.40 -30.57
C VAL A 52 -10.87 -6.56 -31.55
N ASP A 53 -10.11 -7.59 -31.17
CA ASP A 53 -9.89 -8.78 -32.00
C ASP A 53 -11.18 -9.54 -32.28
N ALA A 54 -12.06 -9.67 -31.29
CA ALA A 54 -13.37 -10.28 -31.48
C ALA A 54 -14.22 -9.47 -32.47
N THR A 55 -14.24 -8.14 -32.36
CA THR A 55 -14.95 -7.28 -33.31
C THR A 55 -14.43 -7.45 -34.73
N HIS A 56 -13.11 -7.44 -34.93
CA HIS A 56 -12.52 -7.64 -36.27
C HIS A 56 -12.87 -9.00 -36.87
N ARG A 57 -12.97 -10.05 -36.07
CA ARG A 57 -13.38 -11.39 -36.55
C ARG A 57 -14.87 -11.50 -36.86
N SER A 58 -15.70 -10.67 -36.22
CA SER A 58 -17.17 -10.76 -36.35
C SER A 58 -17.76 -9.90 -37.46
N VAL A 59 -17.05 -8.88 -37.94
CA VAL A 59 -17.55 -8.00 -39.02
C VAL A 59 -17.06 -8.52 -40.38
N PRO A 60 -17.95 -8.93 -41.30
CA PRO A 60 -17.58 -9.33 -42.64
C PRO A 60 -16.89 -8.18 -43.39
N ALA A 61 -15.82 -8.48 -44.13
CA ALA A 61 -15.03 -7.49 -44.85
C ALA A 61 -15.82 -6.67 -45.91
N ALA A 62 -16.99 -7.15 -46.32
CA ALA A 62 -17.82 -6.54 -47.36
C ALA A 62 -18.88 -5.55 -46.82
N ASP A 63 -19.25 -5.62 -45.53
CA ASP A 63 -20.51 -5.04 -45.08
C ASP A 63 -20.41 -3.62 -44.50
N ASP A 64 -19.23 -3.20 -44.02
CA ASP A 64 -18.84 -1.80 -43.75
C ASP A 64 -17.47 -1.82 -43.06
N ALA A 65 -16.39 -1.58 -43.84
CA ALA A 65 -15.01 -1.60 -43.33
C ALA A 65 -14.75 -0.59 -42.20
N GLY A 66 -15.64 0.39 -41.98
CA GLY A 66 -15.53 1.38 -40.91
C GLY A 66 -16.10 0.94 -39.56
N ILE A 67 -16.89 -0.14 -39.49
CA ILE A 67 -17.45 -0.63 -38.21
C ILE A 67 -16.34 -1.06 -37.24
N PRO A 68 -15.38 -1.92 -37.61
CA PRO A 68 -14.35 -2.37 -36.68
C PRO A 68 -13.52 -1.22 -36.11
N GLN A 69 -13.18 -0.24 -36.95
CA GLN A 69 -12.43 0.94 -36.53
C GLN A 69 -13.23 1.79 -35.53
N ARG A 70 -14.51 2.09 -35.80
CA ARG A 70 -15.36 2.87 -34.88
C ARG A 70 -15.51 2.18 -33.53
N VAL A 71 -15.64 0.85 -33.51
CA VAL A 71 -15.71 0.07 -32.28
C VAL A 71 -14.37 0.09 -31.56
N ALA A 72 -13.25 -0.10 -32.25
CA ALA A 72 -11.92 -0.02 -31.66
C ALA A 72 -11.69 1.35 -30.99
N ASP A 73 -12.07 2.45 -31.66
CA ASP A 73 -11.96 3.79 -31.10
C ASP A 73 -12.88 4.00 -29.88
N ALA A 74 -14.09 3.46 -29.89
CA ALA A 74 -15.02 3.54 -28.78
C ALA A 74 -14.53 2.74 -27.56
N VAL A 75 -14.02 1.53 -27.81
CA VAL A 75 -13.39 0.66 -26.80
C VAL A 75 -12.15 1.36 -26.23
N GLU A 76 -11.33 2.00 -27.06
CA GLU A 76 -10.16 2.76 -26.60
C GLU A 76 -10.55 3.83 -25.59
N ARG A 77 -11.53 4.67 -25.94
CA ARG A 77 -11.99 5.76 -25.07
C ARG A 77 -12.56 5.23 -23.76
N ALA A 78 -13.36 4.18 -23.81
CA ALA A 78 -13.96 3.57 -22.62
C ALA A 78 -12.89 2.98 -21.70
N PHE A 79 -11.93 2.23 -22.26
CA PHE A 79 -10.86 1.59 -21.50
C PHE A 79 -9.86 2.62 -20.95
N ALA A 80 -9.56 3.69 -21.68
CA ALA A 80 -8.73 4.78 -21.18
C ALA A 80 -9.38 5.48 -19.98
N ALA A 81 -10.70 5.70 -20.00
CA ALA A 81 -11.41 6.22 -18.84
C ALA A 81 -11.38 5.25 -17.65
N ALA A 82 -11.62 3.96 -17.90
CA ALA A 82 -11.57 2.93 -16.87
C ALA A 82 -10.16 2.79 -16.24
N MET A 83 -9.10 2.82 -17.06
CA MET A 83 -7.71 2.80 -16.61
C MET A 83 -7.38 3.99 -15.70
N ARG A 84 -7.81 5.21 -16.07
CA ARG A 84 -7.61 6.39 -15.22
C ARG A 84 -8.31 6.25 -13.87
N ALA A 85 -9.58 5.86 -13.87
CA ALA A 85 -10.33 5.66 -12.64
C ALA A 85 -9.74 4.54 -11.75
N LEU A 86 -9.19 3.49 -12.37
CA LEU A 86 -8.50 2.40 -11.69
C LEU A 86 -7.23 2.90 -10.98
N HIS A 87 -6.35 3.59 -11.70
CA HIS A 87 -5.12 4.17 -11.12
C HIS A 87 -5.45 5.15 -9.98
N GLU A 88 -6.40 6.08 -10.20
CA GLU A 88 -6.83 7.03 -9.15
C GLU A 88 -7.35 6.32 -7.89
N ARG A 89 -7.97 5.15 -8.03
CA ARG A 89 -8.43 4.35 -6.90
C ARG A 89 -7.25 3.68 -6.19
N TRP A 90 -6.31 3.11 -6.93
CA TRP A 90 -5.12 2.49 -6.35
C TRP A 90 -4.20 3.51 -5.68
N ASP A 91 -4.05 4.70 -6.25
CA ASP A 91 -3.33 5.83 -5.65
C ASP A 91 -3.91 6.19 -4.29
N ARG A 92 -5.25 6.29 -4.19
CA ARG A 92 -5.95 6.54 -2.91
C ARG A 92 -5.71 5.44 -1.89
N ILE A 93 -5.69 4.17 -2.32
CA ILE A 93 -5.39 3.03 -1.44
C ILE A 93 -3.93 3.12 -0.94
N CYS A 94 -2.99 3.32 -1.86
CA CYS A 94 -1.57 3.43 -1.53
C CYS A 94 -1.29 4.60 -0.59
N GLU A 95 -1.93 5.75 -0.82
CA GLU A 95 -1.82 6.92 0.04
C GLU A 95 -2.38 6.67 1.44
N THR A 96 -3.52 5.97 1.54
CA THR A 96 -4.09 5.59 2.83
C THR A 96 -3.14 4.70 3.64
N ILE A 97 -2.52 3.71 2.97
CA ILE A 97 -1.55 2.82 3.60
C ILE A 97 -0.29 3.60 4.00
N ARG A 98 0.20 4.50 3.15
CA ARG A 98 1.37 5.35 3.41
C ARG A 98 1.18 6.21 4.65
N ARG A 99 0.03 6.88 4.78
CA ARG A 99 -0.30 7.68 5.98
C ARG A 99 -0.41 6.84 7.24
N ALA A 100 -0.93 5.61 7.13
CA ALA A 100 -0.94 4.68 8.26
C ALA A 100 0.50 4.32 8.67
N LEU A 101 1.37 4.03 7.70
CA LEU A 101 2.76 3.68 7.93
C LEU A 101 3.54 4.83 8.57
N GLU A 102 3.37 6.06 8.10
CA GLU A 102 3.99 7.26 8.67
C GLU A 102 3.59 7.46 10.13
N ARG A 103 2.30 7.33 10.45
CA ARG A 103 1.80 7.42 11.83
C ARG A 103 2.39 6.32 12.71
N THR A 104 2.35 5.07 12.26
CA THR A 104 2.90 3.94 13.00
C THR A 104 4.41 4.08 13.23
N ALA A 105 5.17 4.52 12.21
CA ALA A 105 6.61 4.76 12.33
C ALA A 105 6.92 5.91 13.31
N GLY A 106 6.15 7.00 13.26
CA GLY A 106 6.27 8.10 14.22
C GLY A 106 6.07 7.66 15.66
N THR A 107 4.99 6.91 15.92
CA THR A 107 4.70 6.36 17.26
C THR A 107 5.77 5.37 17.70
N LEU A 108 6.23 4.47 16.82
CA LEU A 108 7.30 3.53 17.11
C LEU A 108 8.58 4.27 17.53
N ALA A 109 9.00 5.28 16.78
CA ALA A 109 10.19 6.07 17.08
C ALA A 109 10.08 6.83 18.42
N GLU A 110 8.88 7.27 18.82
CA GLU A 110 8.65 7.90 20.13
C GLU A 110 8.76 6.89 21.28
N LYS A 111 8.17 5.70 21.09
CA LYS A 111 8.18 4.63 22.10
C LYS A 111 9.59 4.06 22.29
N ASP A 112 10.35 3.89 21.21
CA ASP A 112 11.76 3.49 21.26
C ASP A 112 12.64 4.52 21.98
N ARG A 113 12.44 5.81 21.71
CA ARG A 113 13.12 6.89 22.44
C ARG A 113 12.81 6.84 23.94
N THR A 114 11.57 6.51 24.30
CA THR A 114 11.15 6.37 25.69
C THR A 114 11.85 5.19 26.36
N LEU A 115 11.91 4.01 25.72
CA LEU A 115 12.64 2.84 26.23
C LEU A 115 14.12 3.16 26.48
N ARG A 116 14.81 3.76 25.49
CA ARG A 116 16.23 4.13 25.64
C ARG A 116 16.49 5.04 26.84
N ARG A 117 15.63 6.04 27.05
CA ARG A 117 15.73 6.94 28.22
C ARG A 117 15.58 6.20 29.55
N LEU A 118 14.69 5.20 29.61
CA LEU A 118 14.49 4.39 30.80
C LEU A 118 15.70 3.48 31.07
N ASP A 119 16.28 2.88 30.03
CA ASP A 119 17.48 2.04 30.13
C ASP A 119 18.71 2.85 30.55
N ASP A 120 18.88 4.06 30.01
CA ASP A 120 19.94 4.99 30.39
C ASP A 120 19.82 5.39 31.87
N ALA A 121 18.61 5.74 32.31
CA ALA A 121 18.35 6.10 33.70
C ALA A 121 18.63 4.93 34.65
N ARG A 122 18.29 3.70 34.25
CA ARG A 122 18.58 2.48 35.01
C ARG A 122 20.07 2.20 35.08
N SER A 123 20.78 2.37 33.97
CA SER A 123 22.22 2.13 33.88
C SER A 123 23.01 3.10 34.76
N ARG A 124 22.69 4.40 34.70
CA ARG A 124 23.32 5.42 35.55
C ARG A 124 23.13 5.15 37.05
N ARG A 125 21.97 4.65 37.45
CA ARG A 125 21.71 4.30 38.86
C ARG A 125 22.55 3.12 39.35
N ARG A 126 22.70 2.07 38.54
CA ARG A 126 23.57 0.94 38.90
C ARG A 126 25.01 1.38 39.07
N SER A 127 25.50 2.23 38.16
CA SER A 127 26.86 2.78 38.23
C SER A 127 27.09 3.75 39.39
N ALA A 128 26.04 4.31 39.98
CA ALA A 128 26.12 5.20 41.14
C ALA A 128 25.90 4.47 42.48
N ALA A 129 25.48 3.21 42.45
CA ALA A 129 25.19 2.39 43.63
C ALA A 129 26.24 1.30 43.91
N GLY A 130 27.25 1.17 43.04
CA GLY A 130 28.44 0.36 43.25
C GLY A 130 29.67 1.25 43.30
#